data_AF-A0A1Z9SBA5-F1
#
_entry.id   AF-A0A1Z9SBA5-F1
#
_cell.length_a   1.000
_cell.length_b   1.000
_cell.length_c   1.000
_cell.angle_alpha   90.00
_cell.angle_beta   90.00
_cell.angle_gamma   90.00
#
_symmetry.space_group_name_H-M   'P 1'
#
loop_
_entity.id
_entity.type
_entity.pdbx_description
1 polymer ?
#
loop_
_entity_poly.entity_id
_entity_poly.type
_entity_poly.pdbx_seq_one_letter_code
_entity_poly.pdbx_strand_id
1 'polypeptide(L)'
;MNKKLEPGSEYEKYDSDGDGVVTDEELATTERLQSLEIANEKAEAQKNMCWFALFGMLLYPSGIVITSFLKLDQAASILGDIASVYFISVSGLIAAFFGFQSFNKK
;
A
#
# COMPACT_ATOMS: atom_id res chain seq x y z
N MET A 1 44.79 9.73 2.65
CA MET A 1 44.57 10.91 3.53
C MET A 1 43.14 10.80 4.04
N ASN A 2 42.94 10.37 5.29
CA ASN A 2 41.61 10.23 5.89
C ASN A 2 41.03 11.63 6.13
N LYS A 3 39.84 11.90 5.57
CA LYS A 3 39.05 13.08 5.90
C LYS A 3 38.26 12.75 7.16
N LYS A 4 38.61 13.38 8.29
CA LYS A 4 37.79 13.39 9.50
C LYS A 4 36.64 14.37 9.31
N LEU A 5 35.44 13.95 9.63
CA LEU A 5 34.23 14.78 9.59
C LEU A 5 34.29 15.84 10.69
N GLU A 6 33.81 17.04 10.38
CA GLU A 6 33.63 18.09 11.37
C GLU A 6 32.43 17.75 12.28
N PRO A 7 32.56 17.90 13.61
CA PRO A 7 31.47 17.63 14.54
C PRO A 7 30.31 18.62 14.28
N GLY A 8 29.12 18.10 14.01
CA GLY A 8 27.93 18.85 13.57
C GLY A 8 27.61 18.75 12.06
N SER A 9 28.34 17.93 11.30
CA SER A 9 28.12 17.70 9.87
C SER A 9 26.84 16.88 9.60
N GLU A 10 26.08 17.20 8.54
CA GLU A 10 24.92 16.39 8.11
C GLU A 10 25.24 14.90 7.90
N TYR A 11 26.54 14.58 7.72
CA TYR A 11 27.04 13.24 7.52
C TYR A 11 27.32 12.45 8.81
N GLU A 12 27.30 13.07 10.01
CA GLU A 12 27.43 12.35 11.30
C GLU A 12 26.31 11.30 11.49
N LYS A 13 25.18 11.44 10.79
CA LYS A 13 24.06 10.48 10.84
C LYS A 13 24.40 9.13 10.21
N TYR A 14 25.42 9.09 9.37
CA TYR A 14 25.87 7.87 8.66
C TYR A 14 27.08 7.22 9.35
N ASP A 15 27.67 7.89 10.34
CA ASP A 15 28.77 7.37 11.17
C ASP A 15 28.17 6.38 12.17
N SER A 16 28.26 5.10 11.86
CA SER A 16 27.58 4.04 12.60
C SER A 16 28.42 3.51 13.76
N ASP A 17 29.74 3.69 13.71
CA ASP A 17 30.69 3.26 14.75
C ASP A 17 31.24 4.42 15.63
N GLY A 18 30.97 5.67 15.25
CA GLY A 18 31.28 6.86 16.03
C GLY A 18 32.76 7.25 16.00
N ASP A 19 33.51 6.82 14.99
CA ASP A 19 34.94 7.07 14.86
C ASP A 19 35.29 8.42 14.19
N GLY A 20 34.28 9.13 13.69
CA GLY A 20 34.38 10.44 13.03
C GLY A 20 34.79 10.36 11.56
N VAL A 21 34.75 9.18 10.93
CA VAL A 21 35.07 8.91 9.52
C VAL A 21 34.00 8.00 8.91
N VAL A 22 33.01 8.59 8.25
CA VAL A 22 32.04 7.82 7.46
C VAL A 22 32.75 7.07 6.33
N THR A 23 32.72 5.76 6.40
CA THR A 23 33.26 4.86 5.36
C THR A 23 32.20 4.54 4.31
N ASP A 24 32.65 4.19 3.09
CA ASP A 24 31.74 3.82 1.98
C ASP A 24 30.85 2.61 2.34
N GLU A 25 31.34 1.73 3.23
CA GLU A 25 30.60 0.57 3.74
C GLU A 25 29.45 0.97 4.69
N GLU A 26 29.64 2.01 5.51
CA GLU A 26 28.59 2.54 6.40
C GLU A 26 27.51 3.29 5.63
N LEU A 27 27.89 4.04 4.59
CA LEU A 27 26.95 4.68 3.66
C LEU A 27 26.10 3.63 2.93
N ALA A 28 26.73 2.61 2.36
CA ALA A 28 26.01 1.53 1.66
C ALA A 28 25.09 0.74 2.60
N THR A 29 25.51 0.53 3.85
CA THR A 29 24.68 -0.13 4.87
C THR A 29 23.48 0.73 5.25
N THR A 30 23.68 2.04 5.44
CA THR A 30 22.60 2.97 5.79
C THR A 30 21.59 3.14 4.65
N GLU A 31 22.03 3.25 3.40
CA GLU A 31 21.15 3.29 2.23
C GLU A 31 20.32 2.00 2.10
N ARG A 32 20.93 0.85 2.38
CA ARG A 32 20.24 -0.44 2.37
C ARG A 32 19.19 -0.53 3.49
N LEU A 33 19.49 -0.03 4.68
CA LEU A 33 18.55 0.00 5.80
C LEU A 33 17.38 0.96 5.51
N GLN A 34 17.67 2.16 5.00
CA GLN A 34 16.65 3.15 4.65
C GLN A 34 15.73 2.66 3.53
N SER A 35 16.28 1.99 2.51
CA SER A 35 15.48 1.40 1.44
C SER A 35 14.61 0.23 1.92
N LEU A 36 15.10 -0.58 2.87
CA LEU A 36 14.31 -1.62 3.53
C LEU A 36 13.17 -1.02 4.36
N GLU A 37 13.40 0.07 5.08
CA GLU A 37 12.39 0.77 5.88
C GLU A 37 11.28 1.35 4.99
N ILE A 38 11.64 2.06 3.91
CA ILE A 38 10.69 2.56 2.91
C ILE A 38 9.88 1.41 2.28
N ALA A 39 10.52 0.26 2.02
CA ALA A 39 9.81 -0.90 1.48
C ALA A 39 8.81 -1.47 2.49
N ASN A 40 9.15 -1.49 3.78
CA ASN A 40 8.27 -1.96 4.84
C ASN A 40 7.07 -1.02 5.03
N GLU A 41 7.32 0.30 5.07
CA GLU A 41 6.26 1.32 5.17
C GLU A 41 5.29 1.22 4.00
N LYS A 42 5.80 1.05 2.77
CA LYS A 42 4.97 0.82 1.58
C LYS A 42 4.13 -0.45 1.70
N ALA A 43 4.69 -1.55 2.21
CA ALA A 43 3.96 -2.79 2.41
C ALA A 43 2.85 -2.64 3.44
N GLU A 44 3.10 -1.92 4.54
CA GLU A 44 2.09 -1.67 5.56
C GLU A 44 0.97 -0.74 5.04
N ALA A 45 1.32 0.30 4.29
CA ALA A 45 0.36 1.16 3.61
C ALA A 45 -0.51 0.36 2.64
N GLN A 46 0.08 -0.52 1.81
CA GLN A 46 -0.65 -1.41 0.92
C GLN A 46 -1.58 -2.36 1.68
N LYS A 47 -1.13 -2.94 2.78
CA LYS A 47 -1.97 -3.80 3.64
C LYS A 47 -3.19 -3.04 4.14
N ASN A 48 -3.00 -1.82 4.64
CA ASN A 48 -4.09 -1.01 5.17
C ASN A 48 -5.07 -0.57 4.07
N MET A 49 -4.56 -0.21 2.89
CA MET A 49 -5.40 0.07 1.72
C MET A 49 -6.20 -1.16 1.27
N CYS A 50 -5.59 -2.34 1.24
CA CYS A 50 -6.27 -3.59 0.93
C CYS A 50 -7.38 -3.88 1.94
N TRP A 51 -7.13 -3.72 3.25
CA TRP A 51 -8.16 -3.89 4.27
C TRP A 51 -9.34 -2.94 4.08
N PHE A 52 -9.09 -1.67 3.79
CA PHE A 52 -10.14 -0.70 3.50
C PHE A 52 -10.96 -1.10 2.26
N ALA A 53 -10.30 -1.53 1.18
CA ALA A 53 -10.96 -2.02 -0.02
C ALA A 53 -11.79 -3.28 0.23
N LEU A 54 -11.29 -4.23 1.03
CA LEU A 54 -12.01 -5.44 1.42
C LEU A 54 -13.27 -5.10 2.23
N PHE A 55 -13.18 -4.16 3.17
CA PHE A 55 -14.35 -3.65 3.89
C PHE A 55 -15.37 -2.99 2.96
N GLY A 56 -14.91 -2.15 2.03
CA GLY A 56 -15.77 -1.52 1.03
C GLY A 56 -16.49 -2.53 0.13
N MET A 57 -15.79 -3.59 -0.29
CA MET A 57 -16.38 -4.65 -1.13
C MET A 57 -17.40 -5.49 -0.37
N LEU A 58 -17.23 -5.67 0.94
CA LEU A 58 -18.18 -6.39 1.80
C LEU A 58 -19.47 -5.59 2.05
N LEU A 59 -19.44 -4.27 1.89
CA LEU A 59 -20.59 -3.40 2.15
C LEU A 59 -21.80 -3.75 1.26
N TYR A 60 -21.59 -4.02 -0.02
CA TYR A 60 -22.67 -4.34 -0.96
C TYR A 60 -23.41 -5.66 -0.61
N PRO A 61 -22.72 -6.80 -0.43
CA PRO A 61 -23.35 -8.03 0.09
C PRO A 61 -24.02 -7.86 1.46
N SER A 62 -23.40 -7.11 2.36
CA SER A 62 -23.99 -6.86 3.69
C SER A 62 -25.30 -6.06 3.59
N GLY A 63 -25.39 -5.11 2.66
CA GLY A 63 -26.61 -4.37 2.35
C GLY A 63 -27.74 -5.28 1.87
N ILE A 64 -27.45 -6.26 1.02
CA ILE A 64 -28.44 -7.27 0.57
C ILE A 64 -28.98 -8.08 1.74
N VAL A 65 -28.11 -8.50 2.66
CA VAL A 65 -28.52 -9.25 3.85
C VAL A 65 -29.37 -8.39 4.78
N ILE A 66 -29.01 -7.11 4.97
CA ILE A 66 -29.76 -6.18 5.81
C ILE A 66 -31.15 -5.87 5.23
N THR A 67 -31.26 -5.63 3.92
CA THR A 67 -32.57 -5.38 3.28
C THR A 67 -33.48 -6.61 3.35
N SER A 68 -32.91 -7.81 3.20
CA SER A 68 -33.64 -9.07 3.43
C SER A 68 -34.08 -9.21 4.89
N PHE A 69 -33.23 -8.86 5.86
CA PHE A 69 -33.57 -8.90 7.29
C PHE A 69 -34.69 -7.92 7.69
N LEU A 70 -34.74 -6.75 7.05
CA LEU A 70 -35.78 -5.74 7.23
C LEU A 70 -37.08 -6.04 6.45
N LYS A 71 -37.16 -7.18 5.74
CA LYS A 71 -38.29 -7.57 4.87
C LYS A 71 -38.57 -6.58 3.74
N LEU A 72 -37.56 -5.88 3.25
CA LEU A 72 -37.66 -5.09 2.01
C LEU A 72 -37.39 -6.01 0.81
N ASP A 73 -38.30 -6.97 0.56
CA ASP A 73 -38.12 -8.02 -0.45
C ASP A 73 -37.86 -7.46 -1.85
N GLN A 74 -38.51 -6.34 -2.21
CA GLN A 74 -38.31 -5.69 -3.50
C GLN A 74 -36.93 -5.04 -3.64
N ALA A 75 -36.40 -4.45 -2.57
CA ALA A 75 -35.06 -3.87 -2.58
C ALA A 75 -33.99 -4.97 -2.61
N ALA A 76 -34.18 -6.06 -1.87
CA ALA A 76 -33.28 -7.21 -1.88
C ALA A 76 -33.24 -7.89 -3.26
N SER A 77 -34.39 -8.05 -3.93
CA SER A 77 -34.45 -8.59 -5.30
C SER A 77 -33.71 -7.70 -6.30
N ILE A 78 -34.00 -6.40 -6.33
CA ILE A 78 -33.34 -5.48 -7.27
C ILE A 78 -31.83 -5.46 -7.05
N LEU A 79 -31.37 -5.42 -5.79
CA LEU A 79 -29.94 -5.49 -5.50
C LEU A 79 -29.35 -6.83 -5.93
N GLY A 80 -30.03 -7.95 -5.68
CA GLY A 80 -29.57 -9.28 -6.12
C GLY A 80 -29.45 -9.40 -7.64
N ASP A 81 -30.43 -8.88 -8.38
CA ASP A 81 -30.51 -8.98 -9.84
C ASP A 81 -29.37 -8.23 -10.55
N ILE A 82 -28.90 -7.12 -9.98
CA ILE A 82 -27.79 -6.33 -10.54
C ILE A 82 -26.40 -6.77 -10.05
N ALA A 83 -26.31 -7.73 -9.12
CA ALA A 83 -25.05 -8.12 -8.47
C ALA A 83 -24.01 -8.63 -9.47
N SER A 84 -24.45 -9.40 -10.47
CA SER A 84 -23.58 -9.91 -11.53
C SER A 84 -22.96 -8.79 -12.37
N VAL A 85 -23.76 -7.80 -12.77
CA VAL A 85 -23.33 -6.65 -13.56
C VAL A 85 -22.35 -5.79 -12.76
N TYR A 86 -22.64 -5.54 -11.49
CA TYR A 86 -21.75 -4.81 -10.60
C TYR A 86 -20.37 -5.48 -10.49
N PHE A 87 -20.32 -6.80 -10.28
CA PHE A 87 -19.06 -7.54 -10.15
C PHE A 87 -18.23 -7.52 -11.45
N ILE A 88 -18.88 -7.67 -12.61
CA ILE A 88 -18.22 -7.61 -13.92
C ILE A 88 -17.67 -6.21 -14.18
N SER A 89 -18.45 -5.15 -13.88
CA SER A 89 -18.00 -3.76 -14.04
C SER A 89 -16.80 -3.42 -13.15
N VAL A 90 -16.83 -3.83 -11.87
CA VAL A 90 -15.71 -3.61 -10.94
C VAL A 90 -14.47 -4.39 -11.38
N SER A 91 -14.63 -5.63 -11.83
CA SER A 91 -13.53 -6.43 -12.37
C SER A 91 -12.89 -5.77 -13.59
N GLY A 92 -13.70 -5.18 -14.48
CA GLY A 92 -13.22 -4.40 -15.62
C GLY A 92 -12.43 -3.15 -15.21
N LEU A 93 -12.92 -2.41 -14.20
CA LEU A 93 -12.21 -1.25 -13.66
C LEU A 93 -10.85 -1.64 -13.06
N ILE A 94 -10.83 -2.72 -12.29
CA ILE A 94 -9.61 -3.27 -11.67
C ILE A 94 -8.63 -3.72 -12.76
N ALA A 95 -9.09 -4.46 -13.77
CA ALA A 95 -8.26 -4.92 -14.88
C ALA A 95 -7.66 -3.74 -15.67
N ALA A 96 -8.44 -2.69 -15.93
CA ALA A 96 -7.94 -1.47 -16.56
C ALA A 96 -6.86 -0.81 -15.70
N PHE A 97 -7.12 -0.60 -14.40
CA PHE A 97 -6.18 0.04 -13.49
C PHE A 97 -4.85 -0.71 -13.36
N PHE A 98 -4.89 -2.03 -13.16
CA PHE A 98 -3.67 -2.85 -13.11
C PHE A 98 -2.98 -2.94 -14.49
N GLY A 99 -3.75 -2.97 -15.58
CA GLY A 99 -3.22 -2.87 -16.93
C GLY A 99 -2.40 -1.59 -17.12
N PHE A 100 -2.96 -0.43 -16.81
CA PHE A 100 -2.26 0.86 -16.90
C PHE A 100 -1.04 0.95 -15.98
N GLN A 101 -1.13 0.48 -14.73
CA GLN A 101 0.03 0.45 -13.83
C GLN A 101 1.17 -0.43 -14.35
N SER A 102 0.86 -1.57 -14.98
CA SER A 102 1.88 -2.43 -15.58
C SER A 102 2.54 -1.79 -16.81
N PHE A 103 1.82 -0.98 -17.58
CA PHE A 103 2.40 -0.22 -18.69
C PHE A 103 3.35 0.88 -18.21
N ASN A 104 3.02 1.57 -17.12
CA ASN A 104 3.87 2.63 -16.55
C ASN A 104 5.13 2.11 -15.85
N LYS A 105 5.24 0.80 -15.62
CA LYS A 105 6.40 0.16 -14.96
C LYS A 105 7.46 -0.34 -15.94
N LYS A 106 7.26 -0.16 -17.25
CA LYS A 106 8.27 -0.34 -18.30
C LYS A 106 8.96 0.98 -18.58
#